data_AF-Q3BIH8-F1
#
_entry.id   AF-Q3BIH8-F1
#
_cell.length_a   1.000
_cell.length_b   1.000
_cell.length_c   1.000
_cell.angle_alpha   90.00
_cell.angle_beta   90.00
_cell.angle_gamma   90.00
#
_symmetry.space_group_name_H-M   'P 1'
#
loop_
_entity.id
_entity.type
_entity.pdbx_description
1 polymer ?
#
loop_
_entity_poly.entity_id
_entity_poly.type
_entity_poly.pdbx_seq_one_letter_code
_entity_poly.pdbx_strand_id
1 'polypeptide(L)'
;DIGDIVRGRDLYFGKRKKKNQKETETERDELEKNLKDIFGKIHGGLSKKDAKDHYQKDGDKFFQLREDWWTANRGTVWKAITCDDDDKLANASYFRKTCNDNESLSHAIHKCRCKDKKTGSNADPPTYSDYVPQYLR
;
A
#
# COMPACT_ATOMS: atom_id res chain seq x y z
N ASP A 1 4.08 -4.12 -4.76
CA ASP A 1 5.30 -3.36 -4.40
C ASP A 1 5.04 -2.05 -3.66
N ILE A 2 4.16 -1.16 -4.12
CA ILE A 2 3.88 0.11 -3.40
C ILE A 2 3.59 -0.12 -1.90
N GLY A 3 2.77 -1.11 -1.57
CA GLY A 3 2.51 -1.46 -0.16
C GLY A 3 3.76 -1.86 0.61
N ASP A 4 4.71 -2.58 0.00
CA ASP A 4 5.97 -2.95 0.66
C ASP A 4 6.89 -1.76 0.87
N ILE A 5 6.94 -0.83 -0.08
CA ILE A 5 7.66 0.44 0.08
C ILE A 5 7.07 1.23 1.25
N VAL A 6 5.75 1.41 1.27
CA VAL A 6 5.05 2.15 2.32
C VAL A 6 5.26 1.50 3.69
N ARG A 7 5.36 0.17 3.77
CA ARG A 7 5.55 -0.58 5.02
C ARG A 7 7.02 -0.83 5.40
N GLY A 8 7.97 -0.41 4.57
CA GLY A 8 9.41 -0.65 4.80
C GLY A 8 9.85 -2.10 4.55
N ARG A 9 9.06 -2.90 3.84
CA ARG A 9 9.30 -4.32 3.50
C ARG A 9 9.87 -4.57 2.11
N ASP A 10 9.99 -3.53 1.30
CA ASP A 10 10.55 -3.65 -0.04
C ASP A 10 11.99 -4.23 0.02
N LEU A 11 12.47 -4.87 -1.02
CA LEU A 11 13.80 -5.51 -1.10
C LEU A 11 14.68 -4.80 -2.13
N TYR A 12 14.13 -3.88 -2.92
CA TYR A 12 14.86 -3.17 -3.94
C TYR A 12 15.58 -1.96 -3.35
N PHE A 13 16.91 -1.96 -3.41
CA PHE A 13 17.70 -0.85 -2.88
C PHE A 13 17.75 0.36 -3.83
N GLY A 14 17.50 0.17 -5.12
CA GLY A 14 17.71 1.23 -6.11
C GLY A 14 19.18 1.43 -6.46
N LYS A 15 19.47 2.54 -7.15
CA LYS A 15 20.83 2.88 -7.54
C LYS A 15 21.68 3.18 -6.30
N ARG A 16 22.89 2.61 -6.27
CA ARG A 16 23.88 2.87 -5.22
C ARG A 16 24.73 4.07 -5.62
N LYS A 17 24.85 5.04 -4.72
CA LYS A 17 25.73 6.19 -4.86
C LYS A 17 26.75 6.18 -3.71
N LYS A 18 28.03 6.41 -4.01
CA LYS A 18 29.03 6.62 -2.96
C LYS A 18 28.72 7.92 -2.25
N LYS A 19 28.47 7.84 -0.94
CA LYS A 19 28.25 9.00 -0.07
C LYS A 19 29.59 9.56 0.40
N ASN A 20 30.53 8.68 0.72
CA ASN A 20 31.93 9.00 1.04
C ASN A 20 32.83 7.77 0.77
N GLN A 21 34.08 7.78 1.23
CA GLN A 21 35.03 6.68 1.02
C GLN A 21 34.60 5.34 1.64
N LYS A 22 33.71 5.34 2.64
CA LYS A 22 33.31 4.14 3.41
C LYS A 22 31.82 3.80 3.30
N GLU A 23 30.99 4.72 2.84
CA GLU A 23 29.54 4.58 2.83
C GLU A 23 28.95 4.72 1.42
N THR A 24 28.00 3.85 1.13
CA THR A 24 27.13 3.92 -0.04
C THR A 24 25.71 4.17 0.42
N GLU A 25 25.05 5.13 -0.21
CA GLU A 25 23.64 5.45 0.00
C GLU A 25 22.84 4.98 -1.22
N THR A 26 21.60 4.59 -0.99
CA THR A 26 20.72 4.05 -2.02
C THR A 26 19.45 4.90 -2.13
N GLU A 27 18.78 4.87 -3.28
CA GLU A 27 17.50 5.58 -3.47
C GLU A 27 16.46 5.15 -2.42
N ARG A 28 16.53 3.88 -2.00
CA ARG A 28 15.69 3.37 -0.91
C ARG A 28 16.01 4.04 0.44
N ASP A 29 17.27 4.33 0.74
CA ASP A 29 17.63 4.98 2.01
C ASP A 29 17.04 6.39 2.09
N GLU A 30 17.09 7.13 0.99
CA GLU A 30 16.47 8.47 0.89
C GLU A 30 14.94 8.37 1.05
N LEU A 31 14.31 7.41 0.37
CA LEU A 31 12.86 7.18 0.45
C LEU A 31 12.43 6.77 1.87
N GLU A 32 13.16 5.86 2.50
CA GLU A 32 12.87 5.39 3.85
C GLU A 32 13.04 6.50 4.88
N LYS A 33 14.04 7.38 4.72
CA LYS A 33 14.19 8.57 5.55
C LYS A 33 12.95 9.48 5.47
N ASN A 34 12.48 9.77 4.25
CA ASN A 34 11.28 10.59 4.04
C ASN A 34 10.03 9.93 4.65
N LEU A 35 9.89 8.62 4.51
CA LEU A 35 8.76 7.88 5.09
C LEU A 35 8.81 7.91 6.62
N LYS A 36 9.97 7.72 7.24
CA LYS A 36 10.15 7.88 8.69
C LYS A 36 9.74 9.27 9.17
N ASP A 37 10.16 10.33 8.46
CA ASP A 37 9.81 11.71 8.81
C ASP A 37 8.29 11.94 8.72
N ILE A 38 7.63 11.40 7.69
CA ILE A 38 6.16 11.48 7.53
C ILE A 38 5.46 10.72 8.65
N PHE A 39 5.83 9.46 8.90
CA PHE A 39 5.19 8.63 9.92
C PHE A 39 5.49 9.12 11.35
N GLY A 40 6.63 9.77 11.58
CA GLY A 40 6.93 10.46 12.82
C GLY A 40 5.97 11.65 13.07
N LYS A 41 5.63 12.41 12.02
CA LYS A 41 4.61 13.46 12.12
C LYS A 41 3.21 12.88 12.34
N ILE A 42 2.84 11.79 11.66
CA ILE A 42 1.57 11.10 11.85
C ILE A 42 1.44 10.60 13.30
N HIS A 43 2.46 9.91 13.81
CA HIS A 43 2.51 9.43 15.19
C HIS A 43 2.44 10.59 16.21
N GLY A 44 3.17 11.67 15.95
CA GLY A 44 3.14 12.88 16.77
C GLY A 44 1.78 13.58 16.80
N GLY A 45 1.01 13.48 15.70
CA GLY A 45 -0.33 14.05 15.56
C GLY A 45 -1.48 13.17 16.08
N LEU A 46 -1.20 11.96 16.60
CA LEU A 46 -2.22 11.11 17.21
C LEU A 46 -2.80 11.78 18.47
N SER A 47 -4.11 12.06 18.45
CA SER A 47 -4.80 12.81 19.50
C SER A 47 -5.06 12.01 20.78
N LYS A 48 -5.14 10.68 20.68
CA LYS A 48 -5.36 9.78 21.81
C LYS A 48 -4.03 9.22 22.31
N LYS A 49 -3.77 9.38 23.61
CA LYS A 49 -2.57 8.83 24.25
C LYS A 49 -2.46 7.31 24.04
N ASP A 50 -3.55 6.58 24.23
CA ASP A 50 -3.58 5.13 24.05
C ASP A 50 -3.16 4.69 22.63
N ALA A 51 -3.56 5.46 21.60
CA ALA A 51 -3.16 5.17 20.23
C ALA A 51 -1.66 5.47 20.00
N LYS A 52 -1.15 6.54 20.60
CA LYS A 52 0.27 6.88 20.52
C LYS A 52 1.14 5.84 21.21
N ASP A 53 0.74 5.41 22.39
CA ASP A 53 1.43 4.40 23.21
C ASP A 53 1.38 3.02 22.51
N HIS A 54 0.29 2.69 21.83
CA HIS A 54 0.15 1.46 21.05
C HIS A 54 1.26 1.33 19.99
N TYR A 55 1.61 2.41 19.30
CA TYR A 55 2.61 2.43 18.23
C TYR A 55 4.04 2.77 18.68
N GLN A 56 4.32 2.83 19.98
CA GLN A 56 5.61 3.30 20.50
C GLN A 56 6.74 2.24 20.39
N LYS A 57 6.40 0.95 20.29
CA LYS A 57 7.36 -0.17 20.37
C LYS A 57 8.34 -0.24 19.20
N ASP A 58 7.98 0.31 18.04
CA ASP A 58 8.79 0.23 16.82
C ASP A 58 9.84 1.34 16.68
N GLY A 59 9.98 2.20 17.70
CA GLY A 59 10.90 3.33 17.67
C GLY A 59 10.63 4.26 16.50
N ASP A 60 11.68 4.68 15.79
CA ASP A 60 11.64 5.60 14.64
C ASP A 60 11.19 4.93 13.32
N LYS A 61 10.93 3.61 13.33
CA LYS A 61 10.58 2.85 12.13
C LYS A 61 9.07 2.75 11.90
N PHE A 62 8.28 2.85 12.98
CA PHE A 62 6.82 2.88 12.95
C PHE A 62 6.18 1.71 12.19
N PHE A 63 6.77 0.52 12.21
CA PHE A 63 6.33 -0.60 11.37
C PHE A 63 4.85 -0.94 11.53
N GLN A 64 4.37 -1.08 12.76
CA GLN A 64 2.98 -1.39 13.06
C GLN A 64 2.04 -0.27 12.59
N LEU A 65 2.42 1.00 12.79
CA LEU A 65 1.65 2.14 12.29
C LEU A 65 1.59 2.14 10.75
N ARG A 66 2.69 1.80 10.07
CA ARG A 66 2.75 1.73 8.59
C ARG A 66 1.89 0.59 8.04
N GLU A 67 1.88 -0.57 8.70
CA GLU A 67 1.01 -1.71 8.37
C GLU A 67 -0.47 -1.36 8.51
N ASP A 68 -0.84 -0.75 9.64
CA ASP A 68 -2.23 -0.37 9.90
C ASP A 68 -2.68 0.74 8.97
N TRP A 69 -1.81 1.71 8.70
CA TRP A 69 -2.07 2.77 7.72
C TRP A 69 -2.30 2.18 6.33
N TRP A 70 -1.46 1.24 5.89
CA TRP A 70 -1.65 0.58 4.60
C TRP A 70 -2.99 -0.17 4.56
N THR A 71 -3.29 -0.96 5.60
CA THR A 71 -4.54 -1.72 5.69
C THR A 71 -5.78 -0.81 5.64
N ALA A 72 -5.73 0.35 6.31
CA ALA A 72 -6.81 1.33 6.32
C ALA A 72 -6.98 2.07 4.98
N ASN A 73 -5.90 2.26 4.22
CA ASN A 73 -5.90 3.12 3.02
C ASN A 73 -5.77 2.37 1.68
N ARG A 74 -5.49 1.05 1.69
CA ARG A 74 -5.26 0.26 0.47
C ARG A 74 -6.40 0.33 -0.55
N GLY A 75 -7.65 0.46 -0.09
CA GLY A 75 -8.81 0.66 -0.96
C GLY A 75 -8.77 1.99 -1.71
N THR A 76 -8.42 3.08 -1.01
CA THR A 76 -8.23 4.39 -1.63
C THR A 76 -7.05 4.40 -2.60
N VAL A 77 -5.94 3.75 -2.23
CA VAL A 77 -4.77 3.60 -3.11
C VAL A 77 -5.13 2.82 -4.37
N TRP A 78 -5.86 1.72 -4.24
CA TRP A 78 -6.33 0.95 -5.40
C TRP A 78 -7.28 1.73 -6.27
N LYS A 79 -8.19 2.51 -5.67
CA LYS A 79 -9.05 3.44 -6.39
C LYS A 79 -8.24 4.47 -7.19
N ALA A 80 -7.12 4.95 -6.68
CA ALA A 80 -6.25 5.86 -7.43
C ALA A 80 -5.52 5.14 -8.58
N ILE A 81 -4.96 3.95 -8.34
CA ILE A 81 -4.24 3.15 -9.36
C ILE A 81 -5.14 2.77 -10.53
N THR A 82 -6.41 2.49 -10.24
CA THR A 82 -7.41 2.08 -11.23
C THR A 82 -8.33 3.24 -11.63
N CYS A 83 -7.97 4.47 -11.26
CA CYS A 83 -8.64 5.66 -11.80
C CYS A 83 -8.27 5.77 -13.28
N ASP A 84 -9.23 6.18 -14.09
CA ASP A 84 -9.10 6.09 -15.53
C ASP A 84 -9.98 7.16 -16.16
N ASP A 85 -9.35 8.32 -16.34
CA ASP A 85 -9.96 9.52 -16.90
C ASP A 85 -10.13 9.40 -18.44
N ASP A 86 -9.41 8.46 -19.07
CA ASP A 86 -9.40 8.23 -20.53
C ASP A 86 -10.15 6.94 -20.96
N ASP A 87 -10.87 6.28 -20.04
CA ASP A 87 -11.57 4.99 -20.24
C ASP A 87 -10.71 3.82 -20.78
N LYS A 88 -9.39 3.87 -20.61
CA LYS A 88 -8.42 2.82 -20.98
C LYS A 88 -8.62 1.50 -20.22
N LEU A 89 -9.15 1.58 -19.01
CA LEU A 89 -9.45 0.47 -18.11
C LEU A 89 -10.92 0.04 -18.16
N ALA A 90 -11.76 0.65 -19.03
CA ALA A 90 -13.19 0.32 -19.12
C ALA A 90 -13.45 -1.17 -19.37
N ASN A 91 -12.57 -1.83 -20.13
CA ASN A 91 -12.63 -3.28 -20.43
C ASN A 91 -11.55 -4.09 -19.69
N ALA A 92 -10.81 -3.49 -18.76
CA ALA A 92 -9.78 -4.17 -18.01
C ALA A 92 -10.37 -4.95 -16.84
N SER A 93 -9.91 -6.20 -16.69
CA SER A 93 -10.36 -7.08 -15.62
C SER A 93 -9.19 -7.67 -14.83
N TYR A 94 -9.36 -7.83 -13.52
CA TYR A 94 -8.44 -8.66 -12.74
C TYR A 94 -8.57 -10.13 -13.14
N PHE A 95 -7.45 -10.78 -13.44
CA PHE A 95 -7.42 -12.10 -14.06
C PHE A 95 -7.94 -13.23 -13.15
N ARG A 96 -7.98 -13.04 -11.83
CA ARG A 96 -8.58 -14.02 -10.89
C ARG A 96 -10.04 -13.70 -10.63
N LYS A 97 -10.89 -14.73 -10.62
CA LYS A 97 -12.28 -14.63 -10.14
C LYS A 97 -12.27 -14.43 -8.63
N THR A 98 -12.61 -13.23 -8.20
CA THR A 98 -12.40 -12.74 -6.82
C THR A 98 -13.58 -11.92 -6.30
N CYS A 99 -14.46 -11.48 -7.20
CA CYS A 99 -15.68 -10.80 -6.83
C CYS A 99 -16.77 -11.82 -6.54
N ASN A 100 -17.60 -11.53 -5.54
CA ASN A 100 -18.77 -12.32 -5.20
C ASN A 100 -20.02 -11.55 -5.67
N ASP A 101 -20.34 -11.72 -6.95
CA ASP A 101 -21.54 -11.16 -7.53
C ASP A 101 -22.64 -12.22 -7.45
N ASN A 102 -23.60 -12.00 -6.56
CA ASN A 102 -24.78 -12.87 -6.39
C ASN A 102 -24.43 -14.35 -6.18
N GLU A 103 -23.52 -14.63 -5.23
CA GLU A 103 -23.12 -15.99 -4.82
C GLU A 103 -22.32 -16.77 -5.88
N SER A 104 -21.96 -16.11 -6.99
CA SER A 104 -21.07 -16.64 -8.02
C SER A 104 -19.76 -15.86 -8.06
N LEU A 105 -18.65 -16.58 -8.28
CA LEU A 105 -17.34 -15.98 -8.45
C LEU A 105 -17.22 -15.34 -9.83
N SER A 106 -17.01 -14.03 -9.87
CA SER A 106 -16.84 -13.24 -11.09
C SER A 106 -15.49 -12.51 -11.11
N HIS A 107 -15.13 -12.03 -12.31
CA HIS A 107 -13.95 -11.17 -12.49
C HIS A 107 -14.29 -9.73 -12.11
N ALA A 108 -13.28 -9.00 -11.65
CA ALA A 108 -13.36 -7.56 -11.39
C ALA A 108 -13.33 -6.76 -12.70
N ILE A 109 -14.42 -6.76 -13.47
CA ILE A 109 -14.47 -6.23 -14.84
C ILE A 109 -14.65 -4.70 -14.94
N HIS A 110 -14.99 -4.02 -13.84
CA HIS A 110 -15.26 -2.58 -13.84
C HIS A 110 -14.02 -1.80 -13.40
N LYS A 111 -13.11 -1.52 -14.33
CA LYS A 111 -11.82 -0.86 -14.05
C LYS A 111 -11.00 -1.66 -13.01
N CYS A 112 -10.90 -2.99 -13.19
CA CYS A 112 -10.24 -3.89 -12.23
C CYS A 112 -10.82 -3.84 -10.80
N ARG A 113 -12.10 -3.52 -10.64
CA ARG A 113 -12.81 -3.51 -9.34
C ARG A 113 -14.05 -4.38 -9.36
N CYS A 114 -14.40 -4.89 -8.18
CA CYS A 114 -15.68 -5.56 -7.96
C CYS A 114 -16.81 -4.53 -7.90
N LYS A 115 -18.01 -4.95 -8.27
CA LYS A 115 -19.20 -4.12 -8.10
C LYS A 115 -19.60 -4.14 -6.62
N ASP A 116 -19.90 -2.98 -6.05
CA ASP A 116 -20.54 -2.90 -4.73
C ASP A 116 -22.06 -2.86 -4.95
N LYS A 117 -22.79 -3.74 -4.25
CA LYS A 117 -24.26 -3.82 -4.31
C LYS A 117 -24.95 -2.55 -3.81
N LYS A 118 -24.31 -1.76 -2.95
CA LYS A 118 -24.84 -0.53 -2.34
C LYS A 118 -24.38 0.74 -3.05
N THR A 119 -23.12 0.79 -3.49
CA THR A 119 -22.49 2.03 -4.00
C THR A 119 -22.12 1.98 -5.48
N GLY A 120 -22.28 0.84 -6.15
CA GLY A 120 -22.00 0.67 -7.58
C GLY A 120 -20.53 0.42 -7.93
N SER A 121 -19.58 0.58 -6.99
CA SER A 121 -18.16 0.27 -7.19
C SER A 121 -17.47 0.00 -5.86
N ASN A 122 -16.95 -1.22 -5.67
CA ASN A 122 -16.13 -1.53 -4.50
C ASN A 122 -14.74 -0.90 -4.67
N ALA A 123 -14.25 -0.18 -3.66
CA ALA A 123 -12.88 0.34 -3.64
C ALA A 123 -11.88 -0.71 -3.13
N ASP A 124 -12.34 -1.80 -2.51
CA ASP A 124 -11.47 -2.86 -2.03
C ASP A 124 -10.76 -3.54 -3.21
N PRO A 125 -9.42 -3.66 -3.14
CA PRO A 125 -8.65 -4.37 -4.14
C PRO A 125 -9.12 -5.82 -4.27
N PRO A 126 -9.35 -6.34 -5.48
CA PRO A 126 -9.70 -7.75 -5.72
C PRO A 126 -8.50 -8.70 -5.51
N THR A 127 -7.43 -8.24 -4.85
CA THR A 127 -6.17 -8.96 -4.69
C THR A 127 -5.64 -8.82 -3.27
N TYR A 128 -4.87 -9.81 -2.86
CA TYR A 128 -4.08 -9.84 -1.62
C TYR A 128 -2.59 -9.95 -1.91
N SER A 129 -2.14 -9.60 -3.12
CA SER A 129 -0.72 -9.62 -3.47
C SER A 129 0.11 -8.74 -2.52
N ASP A 130 -0.46 -7.67 -1.97
CA ASP A 130 0.16 -6.86 -0.92
C ASP A 130 0.31 -7.57 0.44
N TYR A 131 -0.25 -8.75 0.63
CA TYR A 131 -0.01 -9.59 1.82
C TYR A 131 0.83 -10.84 1.50
N VAL A 132 1.35 -10.97 0.28
CA VAL A 132 2.31 -12.01 -0.12
C VAL A 132 3.74 -11.48 0.01
N PRO A 133 4.68 -12.21 0.65
CA PRO A 133 6.08 -11.81 0.73
C PRO A 133 6.65 -11.48 -0.66
N GLN A 134 7.40 -10.37 -0.78
CA GLN A 134 7.86 -9.85 -2.08
C GLN A 134 8.58 -10.89 -2.94
N TYR A 135 9.40 -11.72 -2.33
CA TYR A 135 10.16 -12.75 -3.02
C TYR A 135 9.28 -13.80 -3.74
N LEU A 136 8.04 -14.00 -3.28
CA LEU A 136 7.09 -14.99 -3.82
C LEU A 136 6.06 -14.39 -4.78
N ARG A 137 6.09 -13.07 -5.02
CA ARG A 137 5.08 -12.37 -5.82
C ARG A 137 5.25 -12.54 -7.31
#